data_AF-A0A2C5XUE9-F1
#
_entry.id   AF-A0A2C5XUE9-F1
#
_cell.length_a   1.000
_cell.length_b   1.000
_cell.length_c   1.000
_cell.angle_alpha   90.00
_cell.angle_beta   90.00
_cell.angle_gamma   90.00
#
_symmetry.space_group_name_H-M   'P 1'
#
loop_
_entity.id
_entity.type
_entity.pdbx_description
1 polymer ?
#
loop_
_entity_poly.entity_id
_entity_poly.type
_entity_poly.pdbx_seq_one_letter_code
_entity_poly.pdbx_strand_id
1 'polypeptide(L)'
;MRFAAVTALVAAAANGVSAAKDQRSFAVLRFNNKQLTKTRADPIVNPGRPATHVHHVLGGSGFGLESTGKQLSRSRCSTALVKGDNSNYWFPSLYFQDDKTAKFEHVDVFYTNVYYFFEPTNDHIRAFPLGLSILVGDPDTRSPPAGGAHSNLDPSKGPVNPLKWICARRHGDAAGPSWPRHSDGHTAGMVDPGNRGEGVGFPDVDCDGYASPLRADVHFPSCYNPRAGLKNYTSNMAFPTDSGNGKMDCPPGWIHVPHLFYEVYFDTPAFNHRWAQGKGHQPFVVSNGDATGYSFHADFMAGWDEKLLQHIIDTCDAGTAGMDKCPGLSNGLNHGDSCTIRSPVNEKVDGVLTSLPGGPKVTGWGVESHSKQPSEHDADEQDDDDDGSA
;
A
#
# COMPACT_ATOMS: atom_id res chain seq x y z
N MET A 1 4.47 -36.90 70.17
CA MET A 1 3.52 -36.56 69.09
C MET A 1 4.14 -35.46 68.24
N ARG A 2 4.63 -35.79 67.04
CA ARG A 2 5.12 -34.81 66.05
C ARG A 2 4.09 -34.78 64.92
N PHE A 3 3.33 -33.70 64.81
CA PHE A 3 2.43 -33.48 63.67
C PHE A 3 3.26 -32.90 62.52
N ALA A 4 3.41 -33.68 61.44
CA ALA A 4 3.94 -33.18 60.17
C ALA A 4 2.78 -32.53 59.41
N ALA A 5 2.85 -31.22 59.21
CA ALA A 5 1.95 -30.50 58.32
C ALA A 5 2.38 -30.78 56.87
N VAL A 6 1.55 -31.49 56.13
CA VAL A 6 1.69 -31.66 54.68
C VAL A 6 1.07 -30.43 54.03
N THR A 7 1.91 -29.50 53.56
CA THR A 7 1.47 -28.36 52.76
C THR A 7 1.29 -28.84 51.31
N ALA A 8 0.04 -28.95 50.86
CA ALA A 8 -0.26 -29.19 49.46
C ALA A 8 0.07 -27.94 48.63
N LEU A 9 1.09 -28.04 47.78
CA LEU A 9 1.36 -27.07 46.71
C LEU A 9 0.30 -27.25 45.63
N VAL A 10 -0.70 -26.38 45.61
CA VAL A 10 -1.58 -26.20 44.44
C VAL A 10 -0.75 -25.47 43.39
N ALA A 11 -0.31 -26.20 42.37
CA ALA A 11 0.24 -25.60 41.15
C ALA A 11 -0.91 -24.90 40.42
N ALA A 12 -1.01 -23.58 40.57
CA ALA A 12 -1.86 -22.77 39.69
C ALA A 12 -1.23 -22.81 38.29
N ALA A 13 -1.86 -23.56 37.37
CA ALA A 13 -1.63 -23.38 35.95
C ALA A 13 -2.14 -21.98 35.58
N ALA A 14 -1.24 -21.00 35.53
CA ALA A 14 -1.53 -19.73 34.90
C ALA A 14 -1.69 -19.98 33.41
N ASN A 15 -2.94 -20.24 32.98
CA ASN A 15 -3.32 -20.01 31.58
C ASN A 15 -2.97 -18.55 31.30
N GLY A 16 -1.96 -18.33 30.45
CA GLY A 16 -1.48 -17.00 30.10
C GLY A 16 -2.58 -16.18 29.44
N VAL A 17 -3.28 -15.38 30.25
CA VAL A 17 -4.02 -14.22 29.77
C VAL A 17 -2.97 -13.13 29.58
N SER A 18 -2.30 -13.12 28.42
CA SER A 18 -1.43 -12.01 28.04
C SER A 18 -2.34 -10.81 27.75
N ALA A 19 -2.37 -9.84 28.67
CA ALA A 19 -3.39 -8.82 28.85
C ALA A 19 -3.64 -7.86 27.66
N ALA A 20 -4.74 -7.10 27.78
CA ALA A 20 -5.00 -5.86 27.05
C ALA A 20 -3.71 -5.01 26.90
N LYS A 21 -3.51 -4.39 25.72
CA LYS A 21 -2.42 -3.42 25.54
C LYS A 21 -2.92 -2.05 25.96
N ASP A 22 -2.26 -1.45 26.95
CA ASP A 22 -2.62 -0.11 27.45
C ASP A 22 -1.85 1.01 26.76
N GLN A 23 -0.79 0.69 26.01
CA GLN A 23 0.03 1.64 25.26
C GLN A 23 0.41 1.07 23.90
N ARG A 24 0.59 1.96 22.91
CA ARG A 24 1.06 1.57 21.57
C ARG A 24 2.51 1.09 21.68
N SER A 25 2.79 -0.04 21.07
CA SER A 25 4.15 -0.49 20.74
C SER A 25 4.25 -0.72 19.23
N PHE A 26 5.44 -0.63 18.67
CA PHE A 26 5.62 -0.88 17.24
C PHE A 26 7.03 -1.29 16.86
N ALA A 27 7.17 -1.84 15.66
CA ALA A 27 8.45 -2.08 15.03
C ALA A 27 8.37 -1.89 13.52
N VAL A 28 9.43 -1.36 12.93
CA VAL A 28 9.55 -1.18 11.48
C VAL A 28 10.17 -2.40 10.83
N LEU A 29 9.42 -3.12 10.00
CA LEU A 29 9.96 -4.11 9.08
C LEU A 29 10.61 -3.40 7.90
N ARG A 30 11.90 -3.67 7.70
CA ARG A 30 12.68 -3.21 6.55
C ARG A 30 12.84 -4.33 5.53
N PHE A 31 13.05 -3.94 4.28
CA PHE A 31 13.42 -4.84 3.19
C PHE A 31 14.87 -4.59 2.80
N ASN A 32 15.48 -5.53 2.09
CA ASN A 32 16.88 -5.47 1.65
C ASN A 32 17.13 -4.50 0.45
N ASN A 33 16.38 -3.41 0.37
CA ASN A 33 16.48 -2.35 -0.66
C ASN A 33 16.37 -2.83 -2.12
N LYS A 34 15.76 -3.99 -2.35
CA LYS A 34 15.43 -4.48 -3.69
C LYS A 34 14.07 -5.15 -3.70
N GLN A 35 13.30 -4.91 -4.74
CA GLN A 35 12.03 -5.61 -4.94
C GLN A 35 12.23 -7.08 -5.27
N LEU A 36 11.23 -7.88 -4.92
CA LEU A 36 11.16 -9.27 -5.31
C LEU A 36 10.92 -9.38 -6.84
N THR A 37 9.96 -8.60 -7.35
CA THR A 37 9.63 -8.51 -8.79
C THR A 37 8.73 -7.31 -9.10
N LYS A 38 8.56 -7.00 -10.40
CA LYS A 38 7.52 -6.10 -10.95
C LYS A 38 6.70 -6.89 -11.96
N THR A 39 5.38 -6.95 -11.79
CA THR A 39 4.53 -7.81 -12.60
C THR A 39 3.06 -7.41 -12.49
N ARG A 40 2.27 -7.68 -13.53
CA ARG A 40 0.80 -7.80 -13.44
C ARG A 40 0.39 -9.11 -12.77
N ALA A 41 0.77 -9.34 -11.53
CA ALA A 41 0.28 -10.50 -10.78
C ALA A 41 -0.32 -10.04 -9.47
N ASP A 42 -1.56 -10.45 -9.25
CA ASP A 42 -2.31 -10.17 -8.02
C ASP A 42 -3.10 -11.43 -7.66
N PRO A 43 -2.57 -12.28 -6.77
CA PRO A 43 -3.23 -13.52 -6.38
C PRO A 43 -4.48 -13.30 -5.49
N ILE A 44 -4.73 -12.07 -5.02
CA ILE A 44 -5.91 -11.72 -4.21
C ILE A 44 -7.08 -11.33 -5.14
N VAL A 45 -6.86 -10.35 -6.02
CA VAL A 45 -7.91 -9.76 -6.85
C VAL A 45 -8.06 -10.50 -8.19
N ASN A 46 -6.97 -11.01 -8.75
CA ASN A 46 -6.95 -11.65 -10.07
C ASN A 46 -6.26 -13.02 -10.05
N PRO A 47 -6.70 -13.97 -9.21
CA PRO A 47 -6.07 -15.28 -9.10
C PRO A 47 -6.05 -16.01 -10.44
N GLY A 48 -4.88 -16.54 -10.81
CA GLY A 48 -4.67 -17.39 -11.99
C GLY A 48 -4.47 -16.64 -13.30
N ARG A 49 -4.56 -15.30 -13.30
CA ARG A 49 -4.47 -14.49 -14.53
C ARG A 49 -3.72 -13.18 -14.29
N PRO A 50 -3.15 -12.56 -15.33
CA PRO A 50 -2.53 -11.27 -15.18
C PRO A 50 -3.49 -10.21 -14.61
N ALA A 51 -3.04 -9.44 -13.63
CA ALA A 51 -3.78 -8.33 -13.03
C ALA A 51 -3.94 -7.18 -14.01
N THR A 52 -4.92 -6.28 -13.83
CA THR A 52 -5.16 -5.19 -14.80
C THR A 52 -4.00 -4.19 -14.91
N HIS A 53 -3.10 -4.15 -13.93
CA HIS A 53 -1.98 -3.21 -13.84
C HIS A 53 -0.79 -3.77 -13.04
N VAL A 54 0.36 -3.13 -13.17
CA VAL A 54 1.63 -3.62 -12.62
C VAL A 54 1.74 -3.34 -11.12
N HIS A 55 2.18 -4.34 -10.36
CA HIS A 55 2.53 -4.19 -8.96
C HIS A 55 4.04 -4.22 -8.76
N HIS A 56 4.49 -3.44 -7.78
CA HIS A 56 5.79 -3.60 -7.15
C HIS A 56 5.64 -4.57 -5.98
N VAL A 57 6.44 -5.65 -5.95
CA VAL A 57 6.23 -6.76 -5.01
C VAL A 57 7.45 -6.96 -4.12
N LEU A 58 7.21 -7.13 -2.82
CA LEU A 58 8.18 -7.42 -1.78
C LEU A 58 7.83 -8.72 -1.04
N GLY A 59 8.79 -9.26 -0.31
CA GLY A 59 8.63 -10.39 0.59
C GLY A 59 9.05 -11.74 0.00
N GLY A 60 8.29 -12.78 0.29
CA GLY A 60 8.62 -14.18 -0.01
C GLY A 60 8.59 -14.56 -1.49
N SER A 61 9.58 -15.32 -1.94
CA SER A 61 9.69 -15.88 -3.31
C SER A 61 8.61 -16.87 -3.73
N GLY A 62 7.67 -17.23 -2.85
CA GLY A 62 6.45 -17.99 -3.17
C GLY A 62 5.37 -17.18 -3.89
N PHE A 63 5.64 -15.92 -4.21
CA PHE A 63 4.74 -15.04 -4.97
C PHE A 63 4.53 -15.52 -6.42
N GLY A 64 3.31 -15.32 -6.94
CA GLY A 64 2.89 -15.71 -8.28
C GLY A 64 1.40 -15.44 -8.50
N LEU A 65 0.88 -15.86 -9.66
CA LEU A 65 -0.52 -15.61 -10.05
C LEU A 65 -1.56 -16.31 -9.15
N GLU A 66 -1.19 -17.39 -8.45
CA GLU A 66 -2.10 -18.19 -7.60
C GLU A 66 -1.49 -18.47 -6.22
N SER A 67 -0.75 -17.50 -5.67
CA SER A 67 -0.13 -17.69 -4.37
C SER A 67 -1.14 -18.01 -3.27
N THR A 68 -0.68 -18.83 -2.33
CA THR A 68 -1.38 -19.22 -1.11
C THR A 68 -0.41 -19.12 0.05
N GLY A 69 -0.92 -18.99 1.27
CA GLY A 69 -0.08 -19.00 2.48
C GLY A 69 0.87 -20.21 2.55
N LYS A 70 0.46 -21.38 2.04
CA LYS A 70 1.31 -22.59 1.99
C LYS A 70 2.45 -22.47 0.97
N GLN A 71 2.26 -21.78 -0.15
CA GLN A 71 3.36 -21.49 -1.08
C GLN A 71 4.29 -20.45 -0.48
N LEU A 72 3.72 -19.43 0.18
CA LEU A 72 4.51 -18.38 0.83
C LEU A 72 5.39 -18.96 1.95
N SER A 73 4.85 -19.83 2.82
CA SER A 73 5.64 -20.46 3.88
C SER A 73 6.77 -21.36 3.37
N ARG A 74 6.75 -21.73 2.09
CA ARG A 74 7.79 -22.52 1.39
C ARG A 74 8.70 -21.67 0.51
N SER A 75 8.66 -20.34 0.66
CA SER A 75 9.55 -19.42 -0.04
C SER A 75 11.01 -19.80 0.19
N ARG A 76 11.80 -19.81 -0.88
CA ARG A 76 13.24 -20.14 -0.83
C ARG A 76 14.09 -19.00 -0.25
N CYS A 77 13.59 -17.78 -0.43
CA CYS A 77 14.14 -16.54 0.11
C CYS A 77 12.99 -15.53 0.30
N SER A 78 13.26 -14.46 1.03
CA SER A 78 12.38 -13.30 1.20
C SER A 78 13.20 -12.00 1.13
N THR A 79 12.63 -10.91 0.62
CA THR A 79 13.26 -9.58 0.70
C THR A 79 13.06 -8.91 2.06
N ALA A 80 12.15 -9.41 2.89
CA ALA A 80 11.94 -8.94 4.26
C ALA A 80 13.18 -9.27 5.13
N LEU A 81 13.64 -8.31 5.94
CA LEU A 81 14.87 -8.47 6.71
C LEU A 81 14.77 -9.55 7.81
N VAL A 82 13.59 -9.72 8.41
CA VAL A 82 13.36 -10.72 9.46
C VAL A 82 13.18 -12.11 8.84
N LYS A 83 14.06 -13.06 9.18
CA LYS A 83 13.91 -14.44 8.69
C LYS A 83 12.76 -15.11 9.42
N GLY A 84 11.84 -15.70 8.66
CA GLY A 84 10.55 -16.18 9.16
C GLY A 84 9.37 -15.34 8.68
N ASP A 85 9.63 -14.16 8.08
CA ASP A 85 8.64 -13.46 7.28
C ASP A 85 8.75 -13.83 5.80
N ASN A 86 7.85 -14.70 5.35
CA ASN A 86 7.68 -14.99 3.93
C ASN A 86 6.38 -14.41 3.37
N SER A 87 5.77 -13.43 4.05
CA SER A 87 4.60 -12.73 3.56
C SER A 87 4.91 -11.99 2.26
N ASN A 88 3.88 -11.65 1.49
CA ASN A 88 4.03 -10.72 0.37
C ASN A 88 3.33 -9.41 0.67
N TYR A 89 3.99 -8.34 0.25
CA TYR A 89 3.58 -6.94 0.38
C TYR A 89 3.66 -6.36 -1.02
N TRP A 90 2.56 -5.88 -1.58
CA TRP A 90 2.59 -5.28 -2.91
C TRP A 90 1.63 -4.12 -3.04
N PHE A 91 1.92 -3.28 -4.02
CA PHE A 91 1.17 -2.06 -4.31
C PHE A 91 1.37 -1.69 -5.79
N PRO A 92 0.48 -0.90 -6.39
CA PRO A 92 0.62 -0.47 -7.78
C PRO A 92 1.95 0.26 -8.02
N SER A 93 2.61 -0.04 -9.14
CA SER A 93 3.73 0.75 -9.63
C SER A 93 3.26 2.15 -10.04
N LEU A 94 4.17 3.12 -9.97
CA LEU A 94 3.99 4.47 -10.48
C LEU A 94 4.76 4.64 -11.80
N TYR A 95 4.18 5.38 -12.74
CA TYR A 95 4.80 5.70 -14.02
C TYR A 95 4.82 7.21 -14.23
N PHE A 96 5.91 7.75 -14.76
CA PHE A 96 6.00 9.12 -15.26
C PHE A 96 5.53 9.14 -16.72
N GLN A 97 4.55 9.98 -17.04
CA GLN A 97 4.13 10.26 -18.41
C GLN A 97 4.80 11.55 -18.88
N ASP A 98 5.62 11.47 -19.92
CA ASP A 98 6.32 12.64 -20.46
C ASP A 98 5.38 13.47 -21.34
N ASP A 99 5.07 14.70 -20.93
CA ASP A 99 4.16 15.61 -21.65
C ASP A 99 4.58 15.89 -23.11
N LYS A 100 5.88 15.80 -23.44
CA LYS A 100 6.40 16.09 -24.78
C LYS A 100 6.27 14.91 -25.72
N THR A 101 6.33 13.68 -25.19
CA THR A 101 6.36 12.46 -26.01
C THR A 101 5.15 11.55 -25.80
N ALA A 102 4.34 11.81 -24.77
CA ALA A 102 3.27 10.97 -24.25
C ALA A 102 3.71 9.53 -23.88
N LYS A 103 5.02 9.29 -23.74
CA LYS A 103 5.59 7.99 -23.36
C LYS A 103 5.66 7.86 -21.85
N PHE A 104 5.71 6.61 -21.38
CA PHE A 104 5.75 6.26 -19.96
C PHE A 104 7.12 5.73 -19.57
N GLU A 105 7.57 6.09 -18.38
CA GLU A 105 8.75 5.53 -17.73
C GLU A 105 8.38 5.07 -16.33
N HIS A 106 8.82 3.88 -15.92
CA HIS A 106 8.60 3.39 -14.57
C HIS A 106 9.31 4.31 -13.55
N VAL A 107 8.61 4.68 -12.49
CA VAL A 107 9.20 5.39 -11.34
C VAL A 107 9.67 4.35 -10.34
N ASP A 108 10.98 4.26 -10.14
CA ASP A 108 11.55 3.33 -9.17
C ASP A 108 11.17 3.68 -7.73
N VAL A 109 11.30 2.71 -6.84
CA VAL A 109 11.04 2.87 -5.40
C VAL A 109 12.39 2.89 -4.70
N PHE A 110 12.69 3.95 -3.94
CA PHE A 110 13.91 4.02 -3.14
C PHE A 110 13.92 2.92 -2.08
N TYR A 111 12.85 2.86 -1.29
CA TYR A 111 12.61 1.82 -0.31
C TYR A 111 11.15 1.84 0.12
N THR A 112 10.73 0.75 0.74
CA THR A 112 9.45 0.63 1.45
C THR A 112 9.74 0.27 2.89
N ASN A 113 9.02 0.88 3.82
CA ASN A 113 8.97 0.43 5.21
C ASN A 113 7.56 -0.07 5.51
N VAL A 114 7.46 -1.17 6.26
CA VAL A 114 6.18 -1.65 6.77
C VAL A 114 6.22 -1.62 8.29
N TYR A 115 5.37 -0.80 8.88
CA TYR A 115 5.22 -0.68 10.32
C TYR A 115 4.23 -1.72 10.79
N TYR A 116 4.58 -2.41 11.87
CA TYR A 116 3.68 -3.26 12.61
C TYR A 116 3.31 -2.52 13.88
N PHE A 117 2.12 -1.92 13.90
CA PHE A 117 1.57 -1.27 15.07
C PHE A 117 0.80 -2.27 15.91
N PHE A 118 1.05 -2.22 17.22
CA PHE A 118 0.30 -2.95 18.22
C PHE A 118 -0.42 -1.91 19.08
N GLU A 119 -1.61 -1.52 18.61
CA GLU A 119 -2.42 -0.45 19.17
C GLU A 119 -2.89 -0.76 20.60
N PRO A 120 -3.16 0.26 21.44
CA PRO A 120 -3.89 0.06 22.67
C PRO A 120 -5.27 -0.55 22.37
N THR A 121 -5.61 -1.64 23.06
CA THR A 121 -6.85 -2.40 22.83
C THR A 121 -7.19 -3.24 24.06
N ASN A 122 -8.48 -3.54 24.24
CA ASN A 122 -8.95 -4.55 25.20
C ASN A 122 -8.87 -5.97 24.63
N ASP A 123 -8.63 -6.12 23.33
CA ASP A 123 -8.45 -7.40 22.65
C ASP A 123 -7.06 -8.00 22.86
N HIS A 124 -6.92 -9.27 22.49
CA HIS A 124 -5.62 -9.90 22.28
C HIS A 124 -5.20 -9.77 20.81
N ILE A 125 -4.11 -9.06 20.55
CA ILE A 125 -3.53 -9.01 19.21
C ILE A 125 -2.86 -10.35 18.92
N ARG A 126 -3.28 -11.01 17.83
CA ARG A 126 -2.79 -12.31 17.40
C ARG A 126 -2.00 -12.19 16.10
N ALA A 127 -1.02 -13.07 15.93
CA ALA A 127 -0.33 -13.23 14.66
C ALA A 127 -1.33 -13.44 13.50
N PHE A 128 -0.99 -12.92 12.32
CA PHE A 128 -1.79 -13.17 11.13
C PHE A 128 -1.88 -14.67 10.86
N PRO A 129 -3.09 -15.23 10.65
CA PRO A 129 -3.21 -16.60 10.18
C PRO A 129 -2.54 -16.76 8.81
N LEU A 130 -1.83 -17.88 8.60
CA LEU A 130 -1.13 -18.13 7.35
C LEU A 130 -2.06 -18.05 6.13
N GLY A 131 -1.74 -17.16 5.19
CA GLY A 131 -2.50 -16.93 3.96
C GLY A 131 -3.66 -15.95 4.10
N LEU A 132 -3.83 -15.28 5.25
CA LEU A 132 -4.74 -14.14 5.36
C LEU A 132 -4.41 -13.11 4.26
N SER A 133 -5.42 -12.79 3.46
CA SER A 133 -5.34 -11.87 2.34
C SER A 133 -6.06 -10.57 2.72
N ILE A 134 -5.38 -9.44 2.57
CA ILE A 134 -5.91 -8.12 2.89
C ILE A 134 -5.63 -7.21 1.70
N LEU A 135 -6.66 -6.48 1.27
CA LEU A 135 -6.57 -5.38 0.31
C LEU A 135 -7.07 -4.13 1.03
N VAL A 136 -6.39 -3.00 0.83
CA VAL A 136 -6.87 -1.68 1.26
C VAL A 136 -6.75 -0.67 0.13
N GLY A 137 -7.74 0.20 -0.01
CA GLY A 137 -7.92 1.05 -1.18
C GLY A 137 -8.80 0.38 -2.23
N ASP A 138 -9.08 1.11 -3.31
CA ASP A 138 -9.90 0.62 -4.42
C ASP A 138 -9.28 1.09 -5.75
N PRO A 139 -8.82 0.17 -6.62
CA PRO A 139 -8.15 0.50 -7.87
C PRO A 139 -9.04 1.25 -8.88
N ASP A 140 -10.35 1.31 -8.67
CA ASP A 140 -11.30 2.00 -9.55
C ASP A 140 -11.64 3.42 -9.06
N THR A 141 -11.18 3.82 -7.86
CA THR A 141 -11.48 5.15 -7.30
C THR A 141 -10.85 6.26 -8.15
N ARG A 142 -11.64 7.25 -8.56
CA ARG A 142 -11.17 8.48 -9.26
C ARG A 142 -11.72 9.77 -8.64
N SER A 143 -12.46 9.65 -7.55
CA SER A 143 -13.08 10.76 -6.84
C SER A 143 -12.40 11.02 -5.50
N PRO A 144 -12.40 12.25 -5.00
CA PRO A 144 -11.88 12.55 -3.68
C PRO A 144 -12.62 11.77 -2.58
N PRO A 145 -11.93 11.44 -1.46
CA PRO A 145 -12.56 10.80 -0.32
C PRO A 145 -13.65 11.69 0.29
N ALA A 146 -14.79 11.09 0.62
CA ALA A 146 -15.94 11.81 1.17
C ALA A 146 -15.67 12.51 2.52
N GLY A 147 -14.70 12.00 3.30
CA GLY A 147 -14.25 12.62 4.56
C GLY A 147 -13.29 13.81 4.37
N GLY A 148 -13.04 14.24 3.14
CA GLY A 148 -12.01 15.22 2.81
C GLY A 148 -10.59 14.65 2.97
N ALA A 149 -9.61 15.53 3.02
CA ALA A 149 -8.21 15.12 3.05
C ALA A 149 -7.73 14.57 4.40
N HIS A 150 -8.52 14.66 5.48
CA HIS A 150 -8.09 14.20 6.80
C HIS A 150 -7.89 12.68 6.85
N SER A 151 -6.88 12.22 7.59
CA SER A 151 -6.74 10.80 7.90
C SER A 151 -7.81 10.39 8.91
N ASN A 152 -8.55 9.33 8.59
CA ASN A 152 -9.49 8.72 9.52
C ASN A 152 -9.41 7.21 9.42
N LEU A 153 -8.98 6.55 10.51
CA LEU A 153 -8.90 5.10 10.60
C LEU A 153 -10.00 4.52 11.50
N ASP A 154 -10.89 5.36 12.03
CA ASP A 154 -11.97 4.97 12.93
C ASP A 154 -13.31 5.16 12.21
N PRO A 155 -13.98 4.07 11.78
CA PRO A 155 -15.23 4.18 11.06
C PRO A 155 -16.36 4.78 11.91
N SER A 156 -16.22 4.84 13.24
CA SER A 156 -17.21 5.51 14.11
C SER A 156 -17.13 7.05 14.03
N LYS A 157 -16.01 7.60 13.52
CA LYS A 157 -15.75 9.04 13.39
C LYS A 157 -16.02 9.59 12.00
N GLY A 158 -16.51 8.76 11.07
CA GLY A 158 -16.85 9.16 9.70
C GLY A 158 -16.28 8.19 8.65
N PRO A 159 -16.31 8.57 7.35
CA PRO A 159 -15.70 7.78 6.29
C PRO A 159 -14.23 7.50 6.58
N VAL A 160 -13.81 6.24 6.42
CA VAL A 160 -12.41 5.85 6.58
C VAL A 160 -11.62 6.40 5.40
N ASN A 161 -10.45 6.98 5.69
CA ASN A 161 -9.51 7.48 4.71
C ASN A 161 -8.10 6.98 5.12
N PRO A 162 -7.71 5.76 4.68
CA PRO A 162 -6.49 5.11 5.13
C PRO A 162 -5.28 5.36 4.22
N LEU A 163 -5.46 6.10 3.12
CA LEU A 163 -4.42 6.38 2.15
C LEU A 163 -4.14 7.86 2.05
N LYS A 164 -2.85 8.20 2.11
CA LYS A 164 -2.36 9.57 2.01
C LYS A 164 -1.16 9.64 1.10
N TRP A 165 -1.03 10.77 0.43
CA TRP A 165 0.20 11.16 -0.25
C TRP A 165 0.94 12.14 0.63
N ILE A 166 2.25 11.95 0.74
CA ILE A 166 3.14 12.79 1.52
C ILE A 166 4.11 13.45 0.56
N CYS A 167 4.20 14.76 0.67
CA CYS A 167 5.02 15.60 -0.18
C CYS A 167 5.53 16.77 0.66
N ALA A 168 6.63 16.55 1.40
CA ALA A 168 7.26 17.61 2.14
C ALA A 168 8.07 18.53 1.21
N ARG A 169 8.16 19.81 1.57
CA ARG A 169 8.87 20.85 0.80
C ARG A 169 10.08 21.38 1.56
N ARG A 170 11.15 21.78 0.86
CA ARG A 170 12.43 22.24 1.46
C ARG A 170 12.29 23.44 2.40
N HIS A 171 11.34 24.33 2.12
CA HIS A 171 11.05 25.49 2.97
C HIS A 171 9.88 25.25 3.94
N GLY A 172 9.45 23.99 4.11
CA GLY A 172 8.37 23.59 5.01
C GLY A 172 7.15 24.50 4.85
N ASP A 173 6.69 25.04 5.98
CA ASP A 173 5.53 25.95 6.04
C ASP A 173 5.67 27.22 5.18
N ALA A 174 6.90 27.67 4.92
CA ALA A 174 7.16 28.88 4.12
C ALA A 174 7.06 28.62 2.60
N ALA A 175 7.15 27.36 2.15
CA ALA A 175 6.96 27.00 0.74
C ALA A 175 5.49 27.10 0.29
N GLY A 176 4.55 27.15 1.24
CA GLY A 176 3.14 26.85 0.98
C GLY A 176 2.87 25.33 0.94
N PRO A 177 1.59 24.92 0.87
CA PRO A 177 1.24 23.50 0.77
C PRO A 177 1.62 22.92 -0.60
N SER A 178 1.85 21.61 -0.62
CA SER A 178 2.15 20.86 -1.85
C SER A 178 0.93 20.61 -2.74
N TRP A 179 -0.26 20.94 -2.23
CA TRP A 179 -1.51 20.93 -2.97
C TRP A 179 -2.14 22.33 -2.97
N PRO A 180 -2.99 22.67 -3.95
CA PRO A 180 -3.72 23.94 -3.94
C PRO A 180 -4.58 24.10 -2.66
N ARG A 181 -4.44 25.26 -1.98
CA ARG A 181 -5.06 25.54 -0.66
C ARG A 181 -6.58 25.36 -0.59
N HIS A 182 -7.27 25.50 -1.72
CA HIS A 182 -8.73 25.48 -1.81
C HIS A 182 -9.23 24.42 -2.79
N SER A 183 -8.41 23.40 -3.07
CA SER A 183 -8.86 22.29 -3.90
C SER A 183 -9.98 21.51 -3.20
N ASP A 184 -11.00 21.13 -3.97
CA ASP A 184 -12.08 20.22 -3.58
C ASP A 184 -11.83 18.77 -4.03
N GLY A 185 -10.67 18.51 -4.67
CA GLY A 185 -10.31 17.17 -5.13
C GLY A 185 -10.82 16.81 -6.53
N HIS A 186 -11.58 17.67 -7.20
CA HIS A 186 -12.12 17.36 -8.52
C HIS A 186 -11.23 17.79 -9.68
N THR A 187 -10.34 18.76 -9.46
CA THR A 187 -9.43 19.27 -10.50
C THR A 187 -7.95 19.22 -10.11
N ALA A 188 -7.66 18.98 -8.83
CA ALA A 188 -6.33 18.81 -8.25
C ALA A 188 -6.46 18.07 -6.90
N GLY A 189 -5.37 17.54 -6.33
CA GLY A 189 -5.43 16.90 -5.02
C GLY A 189 -5.75 17.90 -3.88
N MET A 190 -6.07 17.36 -2.71
CA MET A 190 -6.45 18.15 -1.53
C MET A 190 -5.38 18.05 -0.44
N VAL A 191 -5.00 19.20 0.14
CA VAL A 191 -4.13 19.25 1.32
C VAL A 191 -4.89 18.82 2.58
N ASP A 192 -4.23 18.08 3.47
CA ASP A 192 -4.74 17.86 4.83
C ASP A 192 -4.74 19.19 5.60
N PRO A 193 -5.89 19.65 6.13
CA PRO A 193 -5.95 20.91 6.88
C PRO A 193 -5.07 20.94 8.14
N GLY A 194 -4.76 19.78 8.72
CA GLY A 194 -3.88 19.63 9.88
C GLY A 194 -2.41 19.43 9.55
N ASN A 195 -2.06 19.04 8.31
CA ASN A 195 -0.68 18.84 7.89
C ASN A 195 -0.46 19.22 6.41
N ARG A 196 0.28 20.30 6.17
CA ARG A 196 0.51 20.84 4.82
C ARG A 196 1.41 19.97 3.93
N GLY A 197 2.16 19.05 4.52
CA GLY A 197 2.98 18.07 3.82
C GLY A 197 2.22 16.80 3.44
N GLU A 198 0.93 16.70 3.80
CA GLU A 198 0.10 15.53 3.53
C GLU A 198 -1.16 15.93 2.76
N GLY A 199 -1.69 14.99 2.00
CA GLY A 199 -2.89 15.21 1.23
C GLY A 199 -3.46 13.93 0.65
N VAL A 200 -4.50 14.09 -0.16
CA VAL A 200 -5.14 13.02 -0.93
C VAL A 200 -5.17 13.39 -2.39
N GLY A 201 -4.97 12.37 -3.22
CA GLY A 201 -4.61 12.56 -4.62
C GLY A 201 -3.26 13.26 -4.78
N PHE A 202 -2.73 13.28 -5.99
CA PHE A 202 -1.37 13.74 -6.21
C PHE A 202 -1.21 15.26 -5.96
N PRO A 203 -0.05 15.68 -5.42
CA PRO A 203 0.33 17.09 -5.33
C PRO A 203 0.60 17.65 -6.72
N ASP A 204 0.57 18.97 -6.92
CA ASP A 204 0.89 19.60 -8.22
C ASP A 204 2.27 20.27 -8.24
N VAL A 205 3.12 19.93 -7.27
CA VAL A 205 4.52 20.40 -7.17
C VAL A 205 5.45 19.24 -6.81
N ASP A 206 6.75 19.43 -7.01
CA ASP A 206 7.76 18.45 -6.60
C ASP A 206 7.78 18.27 -5.08
N CYS A 207 8.18 17.09 -4.60
CA CYS A 207 8.44 16.86 -3.18
C CYS A 207 9.94 17.05 -2.92
N ASP A 208 10.35 18.28 -2.63
CA ASP A 208 11.76 18.70 -2.52
C ASP A 208 12.27 18.78 -1.07
N GLY A 209 11.48 18.28 -0.11
CA GLY A 209 11.89 18.11 1.28
C GLY A 209 13.11 17.19 1.42
N TYR A 210 13.93 17.42 2.44
CA TYR A 210 15.10 16.59 2.71
C TYR A 210 14.68 15.14 2.94
N ALA A 211 15.18 14.22 2.10
CA ALA A 211 14.86 12.78 2.14
C ALA A 211 13.36 12.47 2.14
N SER A 212 12.55 13.34 1.54
CA SER A 212 11.10 13.22 1.50
C SER A 212 10.58 13.40 0.07
N PRO A 213 10.89 12.46 -0.84
CA PRO A 213 10.24 12.43 -2.15
C PRO A 213 8.74 12.15 -2.00
N LEU A 214 8.04 12.02 -3.12
CA LEU A 214 6.63 11.61 -3.09
C LEU A 214 6.52 10.24 -2.43
N ARG A 215 5.70 10.17 -1.37
CA ARG A 215 5.52 8.95 -0.59
C ARG A 215 4.04 8.61 -0.47
N ALA A 216 3.71 7.34 -0.67
CA ALA A 216 2.39 6.81 -0.34
C ALA A 216 2.40 6.24 1.08
N ASP A 217 1.42 6.65 1.87
CA ASP A 217 1.16 6.23 3.23
C ASP A 217 -0.14 5.44 3.25
N VAL A 218 -0.08 4.15 3.59
CA VAL A 218 -1.22 3.24 3.47
C VAL A 218 -1.43 2.45 4.75
N HIS A 219 -2.54 2.70 5.45
CA HIS A 219 -2.94 2.00 6.67
C HIS A 219 -3.86 0.84 6.36
N PHE A 220 -3.62 -0.33 6.98
CA PHE A 220 -4.44 -1.52 6.82
C PHE A 220 -5.42 -1.69 7.97
N PRO A 221 -6.61 -2.26 7.72
CA PRO A 221 -7.50 -2.71 8.78
C PRO A 221 -6.85 -3.80 9.65
N SER A 222 -7.16 -3.80 10.96
CA SER A 222 -6.53 -4.69 11.95
C SER A 222 -7.50 -5.65 12.66
N CYS A 223 -8.75 -5.75 12.18
CA CYS A 223 -9.73 -6.72 12.67
C CYS A 223 -10.05 -7.75 11.60
N TYR A 224 -9.74 -9.01 11.84
CA TYR A 224 -10.01 -10.14 10.94
C TYR A 224 -11.28 -10.88 11.35
N ASN A 225 -12.20 -11.09 10.40
CA ASN A 225 -13.40 -11.90 10.54
C ASN A 225 -13.14 -13.36 10.14
N PRO A 226 -12.99 -14.29 11.10
CA PRO A 226 -12.74 -15.69 10.80
C PRO A 226 -13.90 -16.36 10.05
N ARG A 227 -15.13 -15.82 10.12
CA ARG A 227 -16.30 -16.39 9.42
C ARG A 227 -16.28 -16.10 7.92
N ALA A 228 -15.69 -14.99 7.49
CA ALA A 228 -15.52 -14.67 6.07
C ALA A 228 -14.40 -15.50 5.43
N GLY A 229 -13.46 -15.98 6.25
CA GLY A 229 -12.32 -16.79 5.81
C GLY A 229 -11.16 -15.96 5.29
N LEU A 230 -10.02 -16.63 5.07
CA LEU A 230 -8.73 -15.99 4.82
C LEU A 230 -8.65 -15.23 3.48
N LYS A 231 -9.42 -15.65 2.48
CA LYS A 231 -9.31 -15.17 1.10
C LYS A 231 -10.38 -14.16 0.69
N ASN A 232 -11.43 -13.99 1.49
CA ASN A 232 -12.55 -13.12 1.14
C ASN A 232 -12.23 -11.66 1.50
N TYR A 233 -11.25 -11.09 0.79
CA TYR A 233 -10.61 -9.81 1.09
C TYR A 233 -11.58 -8.61 1.18
N THR A 234 -12.76 -8.72 0.55
CA THR A 234 -13.79 -7.66 0.54
C THR A 234 -14.60 -7.59 1.84
N SER A 235 -14.55 -8.63 2.68
CA SER A 235 -15.39 -8.72 3.89
C SER A 235 -14.72 -9.41 5.08
N ASN A 236 -13.47 -9.82 4.93
CA ASN A 236 -12.71 -10.47 5.99
C ASN A 236 -11.98 -9.48 6.91
N MET A 237 -11.83 -8.21 6.54
CA MET A 237 -11.12 -7.21 7.34
C MET A 237 -11.97 -5.98 7.64
N ALA A 238 -11.73 -5.36 8.79
CA ALA A 238 -12.31 -4.08 9.19
C ALA A 238 -11.32 -3.27 10.04
N PHE A 239 -11.45 -1.95 9.99
CA PHE A 239 -10.76 -1.08 10.94
C PHE A 239 -11.42 -1.20 12.32
N PRO A 240 -10.63 -1.19 13.42
CA PRO A 240 -11.17 -1.20 14.77
C PRO A 240 -11.89 0.12 15.07
N THR A 241 -12.72 0.13 16.11
CA THR A 241 -13.47 1.32 16.55
C THR A 241 -13.07 1.74 17.96
N ASP A 242 -13.22 3.03 18.26
CA ASP A 242 -12.99 3.57 19.60
C ASP A 242 -13.83 2.84 20.66
N SER A 243 -13.15 2.34 21.69
CA SER A 243 -13.76 1.65 22.84
C SER A 243 -13.67 2.49 24.13
N GLY A 244 -13.20 3.73 24.03
CA GLY A 244 -12.90 4.61 25.14
C GLY A 244 -11.47 4.45 25.66
N ASN A 245 -11.03 5.42 26.47
CA ASN A 245 -9.70 5.43 27.09
C ASN A 245 -8.52 5.32 26.11
N GLY A 246 -8.70 5.76 24.87
CA GLY A 246 -7.67 5.71 23.82
C GLY A 246 -7.43 4.31 23.23
N LYS A 247 -8.36 3.37 23.44
CA LYS A 247 -8.27 1.99 22.93
C LYS A 247 -9.15 1.77 21.72
N MET A 248 -8.66 0.97 20.78
CA MET A 248 -9.35 0.60 19.56
C MET A 248 -9.66 -0.90 19.61
N ASP A 249 -10.93 -1.28 19.54
CA ASP A 249 -11.37 -2.68 19.66
C ASP A 249 -12.02 -3.19 18.39
N CYS A 250 -11.91 -4.49 18.18
CA CYS A 250 -12.54 -5.20 17.08
C CYS A 250 -14.00 -5.56 17.39
N PRO A 251 -14.84 -5.73 16.35
CA PRO A 251 -16.20 -6.21 16.56
C PRO A 251 -16.23 -7.58 17.26
N PRO A 252 -17.26 -7.90 18.06
CA PRO A 252 -17.33 -9.17 18.78
C PRO A 252 -17.18 -10.39 17.87
N GLY A 253 -16.28 -11.30 18.25
CA GLY A 253 -15.98 -12.53 17.49
C GLY A 253 -14.97 -12.36 16.35
N TRP A 254 -14.45 -11.16 16.14
CA TRP A 254 -13.34 -10.89 15.24
C TRP A 254 -12.01 -11.05 15.98
N ILE A 255 -10.93 -11.28 15.23
CA ILE A 255 -9.58 -11.46 15.73
C ILE A 255 -8.81 -10.17 15.48
N HIS A 256 -8.32 -9.53 16.54
CA HIS A 256 -7.41 -8.40 16.42
C HIS A 256 -6.05 -8.91 15.93
N VAL A 257 -5.56 -8.38 14.81
CA VAL A 257 -4.26 -8.69 14.19
C VAL A 257 -3.40 -7.42 14.11
N PRO A 258 -2.09 -7.48 13.82
CA PRO A 258 -1.28 -6.25 13.74
C PRO A 258 -1.86 -5.24 12.74
N HIS A 259 -1.80 -3.96 13.11
CA HIS A 259 -2.10 -2.87 12.19
C HIS A 259 -0.86 -2.62 11.31
N LEU A 260 -0.98 -2.93 10.01
CA LEU A 260 0.09 -2.64 9.05
C LEU A 260 -0.03 -1.20 8.55
N PHE A 261 1.12 -0.55 8.41
CA PHE A 261 1.22 0.75 7.77
C PHE A 261 2.40 0.77 6.80
N TYR A 262 2.14 1.03 5.54
CA TYR A 262 3.16 1.07 4.49
C TYR A 262 3.58 2.51 4.26
N GLU A 263 4.89 2.73 4.23
CA GLU A 263 5.50 3.92 3.65
C GLU A 263 6.23 3.51 2.36
N VAL A 264 5.77 3.98 1.21
CA VAL A 264 6.38 3.70 -0.10
C VAL A 264 7.01 4.96 -0.66
N TYR A 265 8.34 4.98 -0.77
CA TYR A 265 9.09 6.14 -1.25
C TYR A 265 9.44 6.01 -2.72
N PHE A 266 8.81 6.81 -3.58
CA PHE A 266 9.05 6.80 -5.02
C PHE A 266 10.24 7.70 -5.38
N ASP A 267 11.06 7.30 -6.35
CA ASP A 267 12.12 8.12 -6.93
C ASP A 267 11.56 9.11 -7.96
N THR A 268 10.60 9.93 -7.50
CA THR A 268 10.10 11.07 -8.27
C THR A 268 11.14 12.16 -8.53
N PRO A 269 12.17 12.39 -7.66
CA PRO A 269 13.23 13.37 -7.94
C PRO A 269 13.96 13.17 -9.27
N ALA A 270 14.04 11.94 -9.79
CA ALA A 270 14.59 11.64 -11.10
C ALA A 270 13.87 12.37 -12.27
N PHE A 271 12.67 12.91 -12.05
CA PHE A 271 11.81 13.50 -13.09
C PHE A 271 11.52 15.01 -12.89
N ASN A 272 11.95 15.63 -11.79
CA ASN A 272 11.58 17.01 -11.39
C ASN A 272 11.79 18.10 -12.48
N HIS A 273 12.76 17.91 -13.39
CA HIS A 273 13.07 18.89 -14.44
C HIS A 273 12.36 18.64 -15.77
N ARG A 274 11.39 17.73 -15.80
CA ARG A 274 10.75 17.25 -17.04
C ARG A 274 9.28 17.66 -17.17
N TRP A 275 8.72 18.38 -16.19
CA TRP A 275 7.31 18.78 -16.15
C TRP A 275 7.14 20.16 -15.51
N ALA A 276 5.95 20.76 -15.64
CA ALA A 276 5.64 22.08 -15.12
C ALA A 276 4.79 22.01 -13.83
N GLN A 277 5.31 22.60 -12.75
CA GLN A 277 4.66 22.61 -11.43
C GLN A 277 3.59 23.71 -11.29
N GLY A 278 2.68 23.54 -10.33
CA GLY A 278 1.67 24.53 -9.93
C GLY A 278 0.55 24.70 -10.96
N LYS A 279 0.21 23.64 -11.69
CA LYS A 279 -0.79 23.64 -12.76
C LYS A 279 -2.07 22.86 -12.39
N GLY A 280 -2.22 22.46 -11.13
CA GLY A 280 -3.35 21.64 -10.67
C GLY A 280 -3.28 20.17 -11.11
N HIS A 281 -2.26 19.75 -11.83
CA HIS A 281 -2.01 18.36 -12.23
C HIS A 281 -0.50 18.10 -12.27
N GLN A 282 -0.13 16.83 -12.40
CA GLN A 282 1.26 16.36 -12.37
C GLN A 282 1.42 15.09 -13.27
N PRO A 283 2.64 14.71 -13.68
CA PRO A 283 2.88 13.74 -14.76
C PRO A 283 2.87 12.26 -14.32
N PHE A 284 2.81 11.97 -13.02
CA PHE A 284 2.81 10.62 -12.48
C PHE A 284 1.42 9.97 -12.57
N VAL A 285 1.40 8.70 -12.94
CA VAL A 285 0.19 7.92 -13.16
C VAL A 285 0.34 6.60 -12.43
N VAL A 286 -0.62 6.25 -11.59
CA VAL A 286 -0.68 4.91 -10.98
C VAL A 286 -0.88 3.91 -12.12
N SER A 287 -0.22 2.75 -12.05
CA SER A 287 -0.16 1.79 -13.16
C SER A 287 -1.52 1.31 -13.70
N ASN A 288 -2.62 1.49 -12.97
CA ASN A 288 -4.00 1.27 -13.43
C ASN A 288 -4.58 2.41 -14.29
N GLY A 289 -3.76 3.39 -14.66
CA GLY A 289 -4.15 4.55 -15.46
C GLY A 289 -4.73 5.71 -14.65
N ASP A 290 -4.55 5.76 -13.34
CA ASP A 290 -5.05 6.87 -12.53
C ASP A 290 -4.02 8.01 -12.40
N ALA A 291 -4.33 9.16 -13.00
CA ALA A 291 -3.56 10.40 -12.89
C ALA A 291 -3.98 11.26 -11.69
N THR A 292 -5.00 10.85 -10.92
CA THR A 292 -5.42 11.54 -9.69
C THR A 292 -4.69 11.03 -8.45
N GLY A 293 -4.30 9.75 -8.44
CA GLY A 293 -3.67 9.08 -7.29
C GLY A 293 -4.67 8.60 -6.23
N TYR A 294 -5.97 8.72 -6.46
CA TYR A 294 -7.02 8.26 -5.53
C TYR A 294 -7.21 6.74 -5.53
N SER A 295 -6.83 6.08 -6.62
CA SER A 295 -6.95 4.64 -6.77
C SER A 295 -5.78 3.84 -6.21
N PHE A 296 -4.81 4.52 -5.59
CA PHE A 296 -3.71 3.82 -4.98
C PHE A 296 -4.26 2.83 -3.94
N HIS A 297 -3.59 1.71 -3.82
CA HIS A 297 -4.02 0.63 -2.94
C HIS A 297 -2.79 -0.17 -2.52
N ALA A 298 -2.97 -1.05 -1.53
CA ALA A 298 -1.93 -1.98 -1.17
C ALA A 298 -2.54 -3.32 -0.75
N ASP A 299 -1.75 -4.35 -0.95
CA ASP A 299 -2.13 -5.73 -0.74
C ASP A 299 -1.13 -6.43 0.17
N PHE A 300 -1.66 -7.33 0.97
CA PHE A 300 -0.89 -8.16 1.89
C PHE A 300 -1.40 -9.60 1.86
N MET A 301 -0.47 -10.55 1.76
CA MET A 301 -0.76 -11.96 2.02
C MET A 301 0.20 -12.51 3.08
N ALA A 302 -0.37 -12.98 4.18
CA ALA A 302 0.39 -13.49 5.31
C ALA A 302 1.18 -14.76 4.94
N GLY A 303 2.49 -14.72 5.18
CA GLY A 303 3.44 -15.82 5.03
C GLY A 303 4.39 -15.93 6.23
N TRP A 304 4.07 -15.26 7.34
CA TRP A 304 4.82 -15.31 8.59
C TRP A 304 4.84 -16.71 9.22
N ASP A 305 5.95 -17.04 9.87
CA ASP A 305 5.93 -17.99 10.98
C ASP A 305 5.09 -17.39 12.11
N GLU A 306 3.90 -17.96 12.33
CA GLU A 306 2.92 -17.45 13.29
C GLU A 306 3.47 -17.39 14.73
N LYS A 307 4.34 -18.33 15.12
CA LYS A 307 4.93 -18.33 16.47
C LYS A 307 5.94 -17.19 16.62
N LEU A 308 6.77 -16.98 15.60
CA LEU A 308 7.70 -15.86 15.59
C LEU A 308 6.96 -14.52 15.61
N LEU A 309 5.94 -14.36 14.77
CA LEU A 309 5.16 -13.12 14.74
C LEU A 309 4.44 -12.88 16.07
N GLN A 310 3.86 -13.92 16.68
CA GLN A 310 3.24 -13.79 18.01
C GLN A 310 4.26 -13.36 19.06
N HIS A 311 5.46 -13.96 19.05
CA HIS A 311 6.54 -13.54 19.94
C HIS A 311 6.92 -12.06 19.74
N ILE A 312 6.98 -11.57 18.49
CA ILE A 312 7.24 -10.16 18.20
C ILE A 312 6.11 -9.26 18.72
N ILE A 313 4.85 -9.63 18.50
CA ILE A 313 3.67 -8.91 19.02
C ILE A 313 3.74 -8.77 20.54
N ASP A 314 4.14 -9.83 21.23
CA ASP A 314 4.13 -9.91 22.68
C ASP A 314 5.34 -9.20 23.34
N THR A 315 6.46 -9.04 22.62
CA THR A 315 7.74 -8.66 23.25
C THR A 315 8.49 -7.50 22.60
N CYS A 316 8.09 -7.03 21.41
CA CYS A 316 8.85 -6.03 20.68
C CYS A 316 8.24 -4.63 20.72
N ASP A 317 9.09 -3.65 21.03
CA ASP A 317 8.83 -2.21 20.87
C ASP A 317 10.09 -1.50 20.37
N ALA A 318 10.68 -2.03 19.29
CA ALA A 318 11.91 -1.49 18.73
C ALA A 318 11.72 -0.15 18.01
N GLY A 319 10.47 0.26 17.77
CA GLY A 319 10.12 1.48 17.05
C GLY A 319 10.88 1.60 15.72
N THR A 320 11.42 2.80 15.48
CA THR A 320 12.22 3.12 14.28
C THR A 320 13.62 2.50 14.29
N ALA A 321 14.08 1.89 15.39
CA ALA A 321 15.34 1.13 15.38
C ALA A 321 15.24 -0.08 14.45
N GLY A 322 14.03 -0.61 14.26
CA GLY A 322 13.70 -1.66 13.30
C GLY A 322 13.41 -3.01 13.94
N MET A 323 12.57 -3.79 13.28
CA MET A 323 12.14 -5.11 13.74
C MET A 323 13.30 -6.10 13.83
N ASP A 324 14.42 -5.87 13.13
CA ASP A 324 15.67 -6.62 13.26
C ASP A 324 16.34 -6.49 14.64
N LYS A 325 15.87 -5.54 15.47
CA LYS A 325 16.32 -5.34 16.86
C LYS A 325 15.37 -5.95 17.89
N CYS A 326 14.27 -6.57 17.48
CA CYS A 326 13.37 -7.25 18.41
C CYS A 326 14.10 -8.38 19.15
N PRO A 327 13.82 -8.60 20.45
CA PRO A 327 14.38 -9.73 21.19
C PRO A 327 13.84 -11.06 20.62
N GLY A 328 14.65 -12.11 20.65
CA GLY A 328 14.17 -13.48 20.37
C GLY A 328 13.90 -13.82 18.90
N LEU A 329 14.52 -13.11 17.95
CA LEU A 329 14.53 -13.47 16.52
C LEU A 329 15.36 -14.74 16.25
N SER A 330 14.86 -15.88 16.73
CA SER A 330 15.54 -17.19 16.72
C SER A 330 15.92 -17.68 15.32
N ASN A 331 15.16 -17.27 14.30
CA ASN A 331 15.42 -17.63 12.90
C ASN A 331 16.52 -16.78 12.24
N GLY A 332 16.98 -15.70 12.89
CA GLY A 332 17.96 -14.75 12.38
C GLY A 332 17.40 -13.72 11.40
N LEU A 333 18.28 -13.15 10.58
CA LEU A 333 17.93 -12.16 9.54
C LEU A 333 18.23 -12.71 8.15
N ASN A 334 17.51 -12.24 7.15
CA ASN A 334 17.87 -12.42 5.75
C ASN A 334 18.96 -11.40 5.40
N HIS A 335 20.06 -11.85 4.77
CA HIS A 335 21.17 -10.96 4.39
C HIS A 335 21.34 -10.91 2.86
N GLY A 336 21.74 -9.76 2.34
CA GLY A 336 21.96 -9.52 0.91
C GLY A 336 20.71 -9.12 0.13
N ASP A 337 20.89 -8.72 -1.12
CA ASP A 337 19.90 -8.15 -2.05
C ASP A 337 19.54 -9.10 -3.21
N SER A 338 19.81 -10.40 -3.04
CA SER A 338 19.72 -11.39 -4.12
C SER A 338 18.34 -12.04 -4.28
N CYS A 339 17.44 -11.88 -3.32
CA CYS A 339 16.11 -12.49 -3.40
C CYS A 339 15.25 -11.80 -4.45
N THR A 340 15.14 -12.43 -5.61
CA THR A 340 14.33 -11.97 -6.74
C THR A 340 13.65 -13.17 -7.39
N ILE A 341 12.53 -12.93 -8.06
CA ILE A 341 11.87 -13.92 -8.93
C ILE A 341 11.65 -13.34 -10.32
N ARG A 342 11.62 -14.23 -11.32
CA ARG A 342 11.15 -13.85 -12.65
C ARG A 342 9.66 -13.50 -12.57
N SER A 343 9.26 -12.42 -13.22
CA SER A 343 7.84 -12.08 -13.40
C SER A 343 7.09 -13.28 -13.99
N PRO A 344 5.95 -13.71 -13.40
CA PRO A 344 5.11 -14.75 -13.99
C PRO A 344 4.40 -14.28 -15.27
N VAL A 345 4.35 -12.97 -15.53
CA VAL A 345 3.80 -12.38 -16.75
C VAL A 345 4.94 -11.91 -17.65
N ASN A 346 5.00 -12.45 -18.87
CA ASN A 346 6.04 -12.09 -19.84
C ASN A 346 5.66 -10.80 -20.58
N GLU A 347 5.93 -9.66 -19.97
CA GLU A 347 5.69 -8.34 -20.54
C GLU A 347 6.79 -7.35 -20.13
N LYS A 348 6.98 -6.29 -20.93
CA LYS A 348 7.93 -5.22 -20.62
C LYS A 348 7.25 -4.21 -19.70
N VAL A 349 7.77 -4.04 -18.49
CA VAL A 349 7.24 -3.10 -17.49
C VAL A 349 8.15 -1.90 -17.21
N ASP A 350 9.35 -1.90 -17.79
CA ASP A 350 10.43 -0.94 -17.53
C ASP A 350 10.95 -0.26 -18.80
N GLY A 351 11.70 0.82 -18.60
CA GLY A 351 12.23 1.68 -19.66
C GLY A 351 11.15 2.56 -20.26
N VAL A 352 11.42 3.11 -21.45
CA VAL A 352 10.46 3.95 -22.17
C VAL A 352 9.41 3.09 -22.86
N LEU A 353 8.13 3.32 -22.55
CA LEU A 353 6.96 2.59 -23.04
C LEU A 353 6.02 3.52 -23.80
N THR A 354 5.36 3.02 -24.84
CA THR A 354 4.34 3.77 -25.60
C THR A 354 2.95 3.70 -24.96
N SER A 355 2.75 2.79 -24.01
CA SER A 355 1.51 2.62 -23.24
C SER A 355 1.84 1.96 -21.90
N LEU A 356 0.97 2.15 -20.90
CA LEU A 356 1.06 1.41 -19.64
C LEU A 356 0.93 -0.11 -19.89
N PRO A 357 1.69 -0.97 -19.17
CA PRO A 357 1.55 -2.42 -19.30
C PRO A 357 0.12 -2.87 -18.92
N GLY A 358 -0.41 -3.85 -19.65
CA GLY A 358 -1.83 -4.24 -19.55
C GLY A 358 -2.79 -3.34 -20.33
N GLY A 359 -2.32 -2.19 -20.84
CA GLY A 359 -3.10 -1.26 -21.66
C GLY A 359 -4.21 -0.47 -20.96
N PRO A 360 -4.17 -0.15 -19.65
CA PRO A 360 -5.15 0.75 -19.08
C PRO A 360 -5.04 2.14 -19.72
N LYS A 361 -6.18 2.79 -19.93
CA LYS A 361 -6.22 4.17 -20.39
C LYS A 361 -5.92 5.10 -19.21
N VAL A 362 -5.15 6.15 -19.46
CA VAL A 362 -4.94 7.20 -18.45
C VAL A 362 -6.26 7.98 -18.29
N THR A 363 -6.61 8.26 -17.05
CA THR A 363 -7.84 8.94 -16.61
C THR A 363 -7.52 9.82 -15.41
N GLY A 364 -8.26 10.90 -15.19
CA GLY A 364 -8.05 11.81 -14.07
C GLY A 364 -7.89 13.26 -14.52
N TRP A 365 -7.29 14.08 -13.67
CA TRP A 365 -7.11 15.51 -13.93
C TRP A 365 -6.14 15.76 -15.09
N GLY A 366 -6.38 16.80 -15.88
CA GLY A 366 -5.49 17.21 -16.96
C GLY A 366 -5.41 16.24 -18.15
N VAL A 367 -6.08 15.09 -18.08
CA VAL A 367 -6.21 14.16 -19.21
C VAL A 367 -7.32 14.69 -20.12
N GLU A 368 -6.96 15.31 -21.25
CA GLU A 368 -7.94 15.54 -22.30
C GLU A 368 -8.52 14.19 -22.70
N SER A 369 -9.84 14.06 -22.65
CA SER A 369 -10.53 12.90 -23.21
C SER A 369 -10.25 12.90 -24.71
N HIS A 370 -9.19 12.24 -25.16
CA HIS A 370 -8.98 11.92 -26.56
C HIS A 370 -9.94 10.79 -26.97
N SER A 371 -11.24 11.04 -26.76
CA SER A 371 -12.36 10.36 -27.39
C SER A 371 -12.94 11.29 -28.45
N LYS A 372 -12.12 11.73 -29.40
CA LYS A 372 -12.62 11.91 -30.76
C LYS A 372 -12.20 10.66 -31.51
N GLN A 373 -13.12 9.69 -31.57
CA GLN A 373 -13.12 8.80 -32.73
C GLN A 373 -13.18 9.70 -33.97
N PRO A 374 -12.47 9.38 -35.07
CA PRO A 374 -12.72 10.06 -36.32
C PRO A 374 -14.19 9.83 -36.65
N SER A 375 -14.98 10.91 -36.77
CA SER A 375 -16.28 10.81 -37.40
C SER A 375 -16.04 10.33 -38.83
N GLU A 376 -16.55 9.15 -39.18
CA GLU A 376 -16.76 8.74 -40.56
C GLU A 376 -17.82 9.66 -41.19
N HIS A 377 -17.46 10.91 -41.47
CA HIS A 377 -18.23 11.84 -42.30
C HIS A 377 -17.28 12.97 -42.68
N ASP A 378 -16.36 12.69 -43.61
CA ASP A 378 -15.66 13.66 -44.47
C ASP A 378 -14.93 12.88 -45.58
N ALA A 379 -15.66 11.99 -46.24
CA ALA A 379 -15.28 11.43 -47.53
C ALA A 379 -16.51 11.60 -48.42
N ASP A 380 -16.68 12.81 -48.93
CA ASP A 380 -17.41 13.13 -50.17
C ASP A 380 -17.19 14.63 -50.41
N GLU A 381 -15.97 15.00 -50.81
CA GLU A 381 -15.72 16.26 -51.47
C GLU A 381 -15.41 15.96 -52.94
N GLN A 382 -16.33 16.43 -53.78
CA GLN A 382 -16.09 17.02 -55.11
C GLN A 382 -15.19 16.26 -56.08
N ASP A 383 -15.82 15.75 -57.13
CA ASP A 383 -15.43 16.01 -58.52
C ASP A 383 -16.66 15.71 -59.40
N ASP A 384 -17.23 16.75 -60.03
CA ASP A 384 -17.91 16.68 -61.33
C ASP A 384 -18.61 18.03 -61.60
N ASP A 385 -17.80 19.02 -61.98
CA ASP A 385 -18.20 20.14 -62.82
C ASP A 385 -17.06 20.36 -63.83
N ASP A 386 -17.14 19.78 -65.03
CA ASP A 386 -16.76 20.53 -66.23
C ASP A 386 -17.36 19.99 -67.55
N ASP A 387 -17.75 20.98 -68.34
CA ASP A 387 -17.96 21.05 -69.78
C ASP A 387 -19.15 20.36 -70.49
N GLY A 388 -20.05 21.22 -70.97
CA GLY A 388 -20.98 20.92 -72.04
C GLY A 388 -20.38 21.24 -73.41
N SER A 389 -20.75 20.47 -74.44
CA SER A 389 -20.91 20.96 -75.82
C SER A 389 -21.44 19.88 -76.76
N ALA A 390 -22.30 20.34 -77.68
CA ALA A 390 -22.92 19.69 -78.86
C ALA A 390 -24.27 18.97 -78.66
#